data_AF-A0A846TGY0-F1
#
_entry.id   AF-A0A846TGY0-F1
#
_cell.length_a   1.000
_cell.length_b   1.000
_cell.length_c   1.000
_cell.angle_alpha   90.00
_cell.angle_beta   90.00
_cell.angle_gamma   90.00
#
_symmetry.space_group_name_H-M   'P 1'
#
loop_
_entity.id
_entity.type
_entity.pdbx_description
1 polymer ?
#
loop_
_entity_poly.entity_id
_entity_poly.type
_entity_poly.pdbx_seq_one_letter_code
_entity_poly.pdbx_strand_id
1 'polypeptide(L)'
;MNILGAFLNLLAWSAILILARRIYSKQDVKPIIWKLVIVIFVGLFSFSINLPYMDQQIKLAILPLGVWILYGIYSRKNEGISWDQYRKYAWLGFFANFIFLAVSLISPLIHSAIFPANEMSTYLSDINKGKIIQTHPSADSKILDKDSLRIQMDRFKEEPVYSEKWYYEAFESAGELSKAEERFPYQLTGTEAKWGSGIDPMIFIEQDGKGILVSTGQKQVYFRAEKSLLKKED
;
A
#
# COMPACT_ATOMS: atom_id res chain seq x y z
N MET A 1 7.04 5.07 3.36
CA MET A 1 5.80 5.86 3.58
C MET A 1 4.99 5.92 2.31
N ASN A 2 3.69 5.63 2.35
CA ASN A 2 2.79 5.68 1.19
C ASN A 2 2.30 7.12 0.96
N ILE A 3 3.06 7.88 0.18
CA ILE A 3 2.81 9.31 -0.06
C ILE A 3 1.58 9.48 -0.97
N LEU A 4 1.41 8.59 -1.94
CA LEU A 4 0.27 8.59 -2.84
C LEU A 4 -1.06 8.42 -2.07
N GLY A 5 -1.10 7.44 -1.16
CA GLY A 5 -2.27 7.21 -0.31
C GLY A 5 -2.58 8.41 0.60
N ALA A 6 -1.56 9.03 1.19
CA ALA A 6 -1.73 10.25 1.99
C ALA A 6 -2.31 11.41 1.16
N PHE A 7 -1.82 11.60 -0.07
CA PHE A 7 -2.31 12.63 -0.98
C PHE A 7 -3.78 12.42 -1.38
N LEU A 8 -4.16 11.20 -1.76
CA LEU A 8 -5.55 10.88 -2.09
C LEU A 8 -6.50 11.08 -0.90
N ASN A 9 -6.05 10.75 0.31
CA ASN A 9 -6.82 11.01 1.53
C ASN A 9 -6.99 12.52 1.81
N LEU A 10 -5.93 13.31 1.59
CA LEU A 10 -6.02 14.78 1.69
C LEU A 10 -7.01 15.36 0.67
N LEU A 11 -7.06 14.82 -0.54
CA LEU A 11 -8.06 15.21 -1.54
C LEU A 11 -9.48 14.87 -1.09
N ALA A 12 -9.70 13.70 -0.47
CA ALA A 12 -10.99 13.32 0.09
C ALA A 12 -11.47 14.32 1.15
N TRP A 13 -10.62 14.63 2.13
CA TRP A 13 -10.92 15.63 3.16
C TRP A 13 -11.14 17.02 2.59
N SER A 14 -10.36 17.42 1.59
CA SER A 14 -10.54 18.70 0.89
C SER A 14 -11.89 18.77 0.19
N ALA A 15 -12.34 17.69 -0.45
CA ALA A 15 -13.66 17.61 -1.07
C ALA A 15 -14.79 17.78 -0.03
N ILE A 16 -14.68 17.13 1.14
CA ILE A 16 -15.64 17.28 2.24
C ILE A 16 -15.68 18.73 2.73
N LEU A 17 -14.52 19.38 2.92
CA LEU A 17 -14.44 20.77 3.35
C LEU A 17 -15.05 21.74 2.32
N ILE A 18 -14.80 21.52 1.03
CA ILE A 18 -15.39 22.33 -0.05
C ILE A 18 -16.92 22.17 -0.05
N LEU A 19 -17.43 20.94 0.09
CA LEU A 19 -18.87 20.67 0.18
C LEU A 19 -19.49 21.31 1.42
N ALA A 20 -18.84 21.20 2.58
CA ALA A 20 -19.29 21.84 3.82
C ALA A 20 -19.36 23.37 3.66
N ARG A 21 -18.32 23.99 3.08
CA ARG A 21 -18.29 25.44 2.80
C ARG A 21 -19.41 25.83 1.85
N ARG A 22 -19.67 25.04 0.80
CA ARG A 22 -20.75 25.29 -0.15
C ARG A 22 -22.12 25.23 0.51
N ILE A 23 -22.37 24.25 1.39
CA ILE A 23 -23.60 24.16 2.18
C ILE A 23 -23.73 25.39 3.10
N TYR A 24 -22.66 25.76 3.80
CA TYR A 24 -22.63 26.91 4.71
C TYR A 24 -22.93 28.23 4.02
N SER A 25 -22.37 28.44 2.83
CA SER A 25 -22.59 29.68 2.06
C SER A 25 -24.04 29.86 1.58
N LYS A 26 -24.81 28.77 1.50
CA LYS A 26 -26.18 28.74 0.98
C LYS A 26 -27.26 28.72 2.08
N GLN A 27 -26.88 28.76 3.35
CA GLN A 27 -27.83 28.78 4.46
C GLN A 27 -28.09 30.21 4.94
N ASP A 28 -29.36 30.57 5.06
CA ASP A 28 -29.78 31.87 5.60
C ASP A 28 -29.43 31.99 7.09
N VAL A 29 -29.63 30.90 7.85
CA VAL A 29 -29.30 30.83 9.28
C VAL A 29 -28.02 30.03 9.49
N LYS A 30 -26.91 30.73 9.72
CA LYS A 30 -25.58 30.12 9.82
C LYS A 30 -25.39 29.35 11.14
N PRO A 31 -24.99 28.06 11.10
CA PRO A 31 -24.67 27.30 12.30
C PRO A 31 -23.34 27.77 12.93
N ILE A 32 -23.16 27.41 14.19
CA ILE A 32 -21.90 27.62 14.90
C ILE A 32 -20.85 26.65 14.34
N ILE A 33 -19.71 27.17 13.90
CA ILE A 33 -18.71 26.41 13.12
C ILE A 33 -18.19 25.17 13.88
N TRP A 34 -17.86 25.28 15.16
CA TRP A 34 -17.34 24.13 15.91
C TRP A 34 -18.40 23.03 16.09
N LYS A 35 -19.69 23.39 16.23
CA LYS A 35 -20.79 22.42 16.28
C LYS A 35 -20.98 21.71 14.95
N LEU A 36 -20.83 22.43 13.84
CA LEU A 36 -20.86 21.86 12.49
C LEU A 36 -19.79 20.79 12.33
N VAL A 37 -18.55 21.07 12.75
CA VAL A 37 -17.44 20.12 12.70
C VAL A 37 -17.81 18.83 13.44
N ILE A 38 -18.30 18.94 14.68
CA ILE A 38 -18.76 17.78 15.46
C ILE A 38 -19.87 17.03 14.73
N VAL A 39 -20.86 17.73 14.17
CA VAL A 39 -21.97 17.11 13.44
C VAL A 39 -21.50 16.33 12.21
N ILE A 40 -20.51 16.84 11.47
CA ILE A 40 -19.91 16.09 10.35
C ILE A 40 -19.20 14.83 10.87
N PHE A 41 -18.39 14.95 11.93
CA PHE A 41 -17.67 13.81 12.50
C PHE A 41 -18.60 12.74 13.06
N VAL A 42 -19.65 13.13 13.79
CA VAL A 42 -20.67 12.18 14.26
C VAL A 42 -21.41 11.59 13.07
N GLY A 43 -21.71 12.38 12.03
CA GLY A 43 -22.35 11.91 10.79
C GLY A 43 -21.56 10.82 10.05
N LEU A 44 -20.23 10.75 10.19
CA LEU A 44 -19.40 9.68 9.60
C LEU A 44 -19.77 8.30 10.15
N PHE A 45 -20.27 8.20 11.38
CA PHE A 45 -20.65 6.93 11.98
C PHE A 45 -21.70 6.24 11.13
N SER A 46 -21.37 5.03 10.68
CA SER A 46 -22.23 4.22 9.85
C SER A 46 -22.09 2.75 10.21
N PHE A 47 -23.15 1.99 9.94
CA PHE A 47 -23.04 0.54 9.84
C PHE A 47 -22.47 0.22 8.46
N SER A 48 -21.35 -0.48 8.40
CA SER A 48 -20.65 -0.80 7.15
C SER A 48 -20.36 -2.29 7.03
N ILE A 49 -20.35 -2.79 5.80
CA ILE A 49 -19.83 -4.12 5.46
C ILE A 49 -18.42 -3.99 4.87
N ASN A 50 -17.56 -4.95 5.18
CA ASN A 50 -16.24 -5.08 4.55
C ASN A 50 -16.37 -6.01 3.34
N LEU A 51 -15.88 -5.55 2.19
CA LEU A 51 -15.82 -6.35 0.97
C LEU A 51 -14.36 -6.54 0.56
N PRO A 52 -13.93 -7.76 0.18
CA PRO A 52 -12.61 -7.97 -0.40
C PRO A 52 -12.52 -7.26 -1.75
N TYR A 53 -11.44 -6.52 -1.99
CA TYR A 53 -11.19 -5.82 -3.25
C TYR A 53 -9.69 -5.74 -3.53
N MET A 54 -9.23 -6.51 -4.52
CA MET A 54 -7.80 -6.69 -4.80
C MET A 54 -7.06 -7.11 -3.52
N ASP A 55 -5.94 -6.46 -3.18
CA ASP A 55 -5.13 -6.76 -1.99
C ASP A 55 -5.58 -6.03 -0.72
N GLN A 56 -6.81 -5.49 -0.69
CA GLN A 56 -7.34 -4.74 0.45
C GLN A 56 -8.83 -5.02 0.73
N GLN A 57 -9.33 -4.52 1.86
CA GLN A 57 -10.75 -4.53 2.20
C GLN A 57 -11.33 -3.12 2.06
N ILE A 58 -12.44 -3.00 1.32
CA ILE A 58 -13.19 -1.75 1.20
C ILE A 58 -14.41 -1.78 2.11
N LYS A 59 -14.77 -0.61 2.66
CA LYS A 59 -15.93 -0.44 3.54
C LYS A 59 -17.07 0.22 2.79
N LEU A 60 -18.19 -0.48 2.67
CA LEU A 60 -19.42 0.08 2.15
C LEU A 60 -20.35 0.48 3.31
N ALA A 61 -20.59 1.77 3.48
CA ALA A 61 -21.55 2.29 4.46
C ALA A 61 -22.99 2.05 3.99
N ILE A 62 -23.81 1.43 4.85
CA ILE A 62 -25.21 1.06 4.57
C ILE A 62 -26.17 1.90 5.41
N LEU A 63 -26.00 1.92 6.74
CA LEU A 63 -26.92 2.62 7.63
C LEU A 63 -26.27 3.87 8.24
N PRO A 64 -26.97 5.02 8.24
CA PRO A 64 -26.43 6.30 8.71
C PRO A 64 -26.61 6.46 10.24
N LEU A 65 -25.95 5.60 11.02
CA LEU A 65 -26.09 5.58 12.49
C LEU A 65 -25.84 6.96 13.13
N GLY A 66 -24.82 7.67 12.69
CA GLY A 66 -24.50 9.01 13.15
C GLY A 66 -25.63 10.02 12.93
N VAL A 67 -26.29 9.93 11.77
CA VAL A 67 -27.42 10.79 11.43
C VAL A 67 -28.61 10.49 12.33
N TRP A 68 -28.89 9.21 12.62
CA TRP A 68 -29.97 8.82 13.54
C TRP A 68 -29.72 9.28 14.97
N ILE A 69 -28.48 9.17 15.45
CA ILE A 69 -28.08 9.69 16.77
C ILE A 69 -28.31 11.20 16.83
N LEU A 70 -27.81 11.95 15.84
CA LEU A 70 -27.96 13.41 15.78
C LEU A 70 -29.42 13.84 15.65
N TYR A 71 -30.23 13.10 14.88
CA TYR A 71 -31.66 13.31 14.78
C TYR A 71 -32.33 13.15 16.15
N GLY A 72 -32.03 12.09 16.90
CA GLY A 72 -32.61 11.86 18.23
C GLY A 72 -32.26 12.94 19.26
N ILE A 73 -31.04 13.49 19.20
CA ILE A 73 -30.58 14.56 20.09
C ILE A 73 -31.21 15.90 19.71
N TYR A 74 -31.11 16.32 18.44
CA TYR A 74 -31.51 17.66 17.99
C TYR A 74 -32.98 17.80 17.60
N SER A 75 -33.76 16.71 17.58
CA SER A 75 -35.21 16.78 17.37
C SER A 75 -35.99 17.22 18.62
N ARG A 76 -35.34 17.26 19.79
CA ARG A 76 -35.96 17.72 21.03
C ARG A 76 -35.88 19.25 21.10
N LYS A 77 -37.04 19.92 21.09
CA LYS A 77 -37.22 21.40 20.96
C LYS A 77 -36.57 22.29 22.03
N ASN A 78 -35.85 21.75 23.01
CA ASN A 78 -35.57 22.47 24.25
C ASN A 78 -34.34 23.40 24.22
N GLU A 79 -33.47 23.38 23.19
CA GLU A 79 -32.14 24.00 23.31
C GLU A 79 -31.74 24.98 22.18
N GLY A 80 -32.69 25.51 21.39
CA GLY A 80 -32.36 26.52 20.37
C GLY A 80 -31.47 26.03 19.22
N ILE A 81 -31.21 24.72 19.16
CA ILE A 81 -30.49 24.04 18.08
C ILE A 81 -31.51 23.22 17.29
N SER A 82 -31.88 23.69 16.11
CA SER A 82 -32.82 22.98 15.25
C SER A 82 -32.11 21.93 14.42
N TRP A 83 -32.64 20.70 14.40
CA TRP A 83 -32.25 19.66 13.46
C TRP A 83 -32.17 20.18 12.02
N ASP A 84 -33.08 21.06 11.60
CA ASP A 84 -33.11 21.60 10.23
C ASP A 84 -31.83 22.37 9.86
N GLN A 85 -31.20 23.00 10.85
CA GLN A 85 -29.98 23.76 10.65
C GLN A 85 -28.77 22.84 10.40
N TYR A 86 -28.70 21.71 11.12
CA TYR A 86 -27.54 20.82 11.14
C TYR A 86 -27.69 19.56 10.26
N ARG A 87 -28.92 19.21 9.86
CA ARG A 87 -29.23 18.01 9.06
C ARG A 87 -28.34 17.84 7.84
N LYS A 88 -28.11 18.91 7.06
CA LYS A 88 -27.30 18.84 5.83
C LYS A 88 -25.85 18.43 6.12
N TYR A 89 -25.30 18.84 7.26
CA TYR A 89 -23.95 18.47 7.67
C TYR A 89 -23.87 17.06 8.25
N ALA A 90 -24.90 16.60 8.95
CA ALA A 90 -24.99 15.21 9.40
C ALA A 90 -24.98 14.26 8.19
N TRP A 91 -25.79 14.57 7.17
CA TRP A 91 -25.81 13.82 5.92
C TRP A 91 -24.51 13.95 5.13
N LEU A 92 -23.86 15.12 5.13
CA LEU A 92 -22.52 15.26 4.54
C LEU A 92 -21.51 14.32 5.21
N GLY A 93 -21.53 14.22 6.55
CA GLY A 93 -20.73 13.27 7.30
C GLY A 93 -20.98 11.84 6.85
N PHE A 94 -22.24 11.43 6.71
CA PHE A 94 -22.56 10.10 6.21
C PHE A 94 -22.07 9.89 4.76
N PHE A 95 -22.32 10.85 3.87
CA PHE A 95 -21.92 10.78 2.47
C PHE A 95 -20.42 10.82 2.25
N ALA A 96 -19.64 11.36 3.19
CA ALA A 96 -18.19 11.30 3.16
C ALA A 96 -17.66 9.86 3.13
N ASN A 97 -18.38 8.88 3.70
CA ASN A 97 -18.02 7.46 3.56
C ASN A 97 -17.95 7.01 2.10
N PHE A 98 -18.81 7.55 1.22
CA PHE A 98 -18.78 7.21 -0.21
C PHE A 98 -17.66 7.94 -0.96
N ILE A 99 -17.25 9.13 -0.49
CA ILE A 99 -16.04 9.80 -1.00
C ILE A 99 -14.81 8.95 -0.68
N PHE A 100 -14.69 8.47 0.56
CA PHE A 100 -13.62 7.56 0.95
C PHE A 100 -13.69 6.24 0.18
N LEU A 101 -14.88 5.66 -0.02
CA LEU A 101 -15.05 4.46 -0.83
C LEU A 101 -14.57 4.67 -2.27
N ALA A 102 -14.93 5.78 -2.91
CA ALA A 102 -14.47 6.10 -4.27
C ALA A 102 -12.94 6.21 -4.33
N VAL A 103 -12.32 6.87 -3.35
CA VAL A 103 -10.86 6.94 -3.24
C VAL A 103 -10.25 5.54 -3.05
N SER A 104 -10.82 4.70 -2.18
CA SER A 104 -10.34 3.34 -1.95
C SER A 104 -10.45 2.45 -3.19
N LEU A 105 -11.47 2.63 -4.03
CA LEU A 105 -11.62 1.91 -5.30
C LEU A 105 -10.60 2.36 -6.34
N ILE A 106 -10.34 3.66 -6.43
CA ILE A 106 -9.44 4.23 -7.44
C ILE A 106 -7.97 4.08 -7.05
N SER A 107 -7.65 4.08 -5.75
CA SER A 107 -6.27 4.09 -5.25
C SER A 107 -5.41 2.94 -5.78
N PRO A 108 -5.86 1.67 -5.81
CA PRO A 108 -5.07 0.58 -6.38
C PRO A 108 -4.77 0.76 -7.87
N LEU A 109 -5.70 1.33 -8.63
CA LEU A 109 -5.53 1.58 -10.07
C LEU A 109 -4.48 2.66 -10.33
N ILE A 110 -4.49 3.73 -9.54
CA ILE A 110 -3.45 4.77 -9.62
C ILE A 110 -2.11 4.21 -9.15
N HIS A 111 -2.10 3.43 -8.07
CA HIS A 111 -0.89 2.84 -7.53
C HIS A 111 -0.23 1.90 -8.55
N SER A 112 -0.98 0.99 -9.17
CA SER A 112 -0.45 0.08 -10.20
C SER A 112 0.02 0.80 -11.46
N ALA A 113 -0.59 1.93 -11.83
CA ALA A 113 -0.15 2.74 -12.97
C ALA A 113 1.17 3.49 -12.70
N ILE A 114 1.42 3.92 -11.45
CA ILE A 114 2.63 4.70 -11.08
C ILE A 114 3.77 3.77 -10.61
N PHE A 115 3.42 2.67 -9.96
CA PHE A 115 4.29 1.66 -9.36
C PHE A 115 3.98 0.28 -9.97
N PRO A 116 4.30 0.08 -11.27
CA PRO A 116 4.01 -1.16 -11.97
C PRO A 116 4.76 -2.34 -11.33
N ALA A 117 4.03 -3.41 -11.05
CA ALA A 117 4.54 -4.55 -10.31
C ALA A 117 5.52 -5.43 -11.09
N ASN A 118 5.53 -5.30 -12.41
CA ASN A 118 6.37 -6.04 -13.35
C ASN A 118 7.67 -5.30 -13.69
N GLU A 119 7.96 -4.19 -13.00
CA GLU A 119 9.20 -3.43 -13.19
C GLU A 119 10.08 -3.53 -11.94
N MET A 120 11.35 -3.91 -12.13
CA MET A 120 12.33 -3.98 -11.04
C MET A 120 12.52 -2.63 -10.34
N SER A 121 12.44 -1.53 -11.12
CA SER A 121 12.57 -0.16 -10.63
C SER A 121 11.54 0.22 -9.56
N THR A 122 10.39 -0.47 -9.51
CA THR A 122 9.37 -0.29 -8.47
C THR A 122 9.89 -0.74 -7.11
N TYR A 123 10.59 -1.87 -7.07
CA TYR A 123 11.09 -2.48 -5.83
C TYR A 123 12.51 -2.04 -5.47
N LEU A 124 13.28 -1.60 -6.47
CA LEU A 124 14.69 -1.29 -6.34
C LEU A 124 15.02 -0.04 -7.14
N SER A 125 14.98 1.13 -6.48
CA SER A 125 15.22 2.42 -7.10
C SER A 125 16.53 3.07 -6.64
N ASP A 126 16.91 2.91 -5.37
CA ASP A 126 18.21 3.33 -4.85
C ASP A 126 19.03 2.11 -4.41
N ILE A 127 20.21 1.96 -5.03
CA ILE A 127 21.16 0.88 -4.79
C ILE A 127 22.48 1.37 -4.16
N ASN A 128 22.61 2.66 -3.87
CA ASN A 128 23.87 3.28 -3.46
C ASN A 128 24.43 2.67 -2.18
N LYS A 129 23.55 2.40 -1.20
CA LYS A 129 23.89 1.73 0.05
C LYS A 129 23.72 0.21 -0.01
N GLY A 130 23.35 -0.32 -1.18
CA GLY A 130 23.09 -1.74 -1.42
C GLY A 130 24.28 -2.62 -1.07
N LYS A 131 24.04 -3.69 -0.33
CA LYS A 131 25.02 -4.72 0.02
C LYS A 131 24.35 -6.08 0.07
N ILE A 132 25.13 -7.11 -0.21
CA ILE A 132 24.67 -8.49 -0.08
C ILE A 132 25.14 -9.05 1.25
N ILE A 133 24.24 -9.79 1.90
CA ILE A 133 24.56 -10.64 3.04
C ILE A 133 24.28 -12.09 2.66
N GLN A 134 25.09 -12.99 3.17
CA GLN A 134 24.89 -14.43 3.02
C GLN A 134 23.82 -14.87 4.02
N THR A 135 22.78 -15.55 3.55
CA THR A 135 21.70 -16.07 4.39
C THR A 135 21.76 -17.59 4.55
N HIS A 136 22.62 -18.27 3.79
CA HIS A 136 22.78 -19.72 3.84
C HIS A 136 24.24 -20.16 3.67
N PRO A 137 24.69 -21.27 4.31
CA PRO A 137 26.07 -21.78 4.18
C PRO A 137 26.50 -22.19 2.76
N SER A 138 25.55 -22.41 1.84
CA SER A 138 25.85 -22.67 0.43
C SER A 138 26.27 -21.41 -0.36
N ALA A 139 26.26 -20.24 0.28
CA ALA A 139 26.70 -18.99 -0.31
C ALA A 139 28.23 -18.94 -0.44
N ASP A 140 28.73 -18.68 -1.64
CA ASP A 140 30.13 -18.32 -1.86
C ASP A 140 30.45 -16.92 -1.29
N SER A 141 31.73 -16.63 -1.01
CA SER A 141 32.17 -15.26 -0.74
C SER A 141 32.10 -14.41 -2.01
N LYS A 142 30.99 -13.71 -2.19
CA LYS A 142 30.72 -12.81 -3.31
C LYS A 142 30.20 -11.48 -2.81
N ILE A 143 30.54 -10.42 -3.52
CA ILE A 143 30.06 -9.06 -3.26
C ILE A 143 29.13 -8.59 -4.38
N LEU A 144 28.30 -7.59 -4.07
CA LEU A 144 27.42 -6.97 -5.05
C LEU A 144 28.21 -6.21 -6.12
N ASP A 145 27.97 -6.56 -7.38
CA ASP A 145 28.39 -5.76 -8.51
C ASP A 145 27.34 -4.67 -8.80
N LYS A 146 27.52 -3.52 -8.13
CA LYS A 146 26.61 -2.36 -8.24
C LYS A 146 26.52 -1.81 -9.66
N ASP A 147 27.62 -1.87 -10.42
CA ASP A 147 27.66 -1.35 -11.78
C ASP A 147 26.87 -2.27 -12.72
N SER A 148 27.05 -3.59 -12.59
CA SER A 148 26.25 -4.59 -13.30
C SER A 148 24.76 -4.44 -12.98
N LEU A 149 24.40 -4.29 -11.71
CA LEU A 149 23.01 -4.06 -11.29
C LEU A 149 22.41 -2.80 -11.90
N ARG A 150 23.17 -1.70 -11.92
CA ARG A 150 22.71 -0.42 -12.48
C ARG A 150 22.48 -0.49 -13.99
N ILE A 151 23.39 -1.13 -14.73
CA ILE A 151 23.30 -1.25 -16.19
C ILE A 151 22.13 -2.14 -16.62
N GLN A 152 21.76 -3.11 -15.79
CA GLN A 152 20.73 -4.10 -16.10
C GLN A 152 19.34 -3.75 -15.57
N MET A 153 19.16 -2.63 -14.84
CA MET A 153 17.90 -2.27 -14.18
C MET A 153 16.68 -2.30 -15.14
N ASP A 154 16.86 -1.77 -16.35
CA ASP A 154 15.78 -1.71 -17.36
C ASP A 154 15.66 -2.99 -18.21
N ARG A 155 16.54 -3.98 -17.98
CA ARG A 155 16.62 -5.23 -18.75
C ARG A 155 16.07 -6.44 -17.99
N PHE A 156 15.77 -6.28 -16.70
CA PHE A 156 15.14 -7.33 -15.92
C PHE A 156 13.81 -7.73 -16.56
N LYS A 157 13.64 -9.04 -16.72
CA LYS A 157 12.36 -9.62 -17.15
C LYS A 157 11.75 -10.35 -15.98
N GLU A 158 10.47 -10.10 -15.75
CA GLU A 158 9.69 -10.93 -14.84
C GLU A 158 9.62 -12.35 -15.42
N GLU A 159 9.93 -13.34 -14.59
CA GLU A 159 9.85 -14.76 -14.96
C GLU A 159 9.09 -15.53 -13.88
N PRO A 160 8.36 -16.60 -14.24
CA PRO A 160 7.69 -17.44 -13.26
C PRO A 160 8.72 -18.20 -12.42
N VAL A 161 8.55 -18.19 -11.09
CA VAL A 161 9.25 -19.13 -10.20
C VAL A 161 8.37 -20.33 -9.97
N TYR A 162 8.84 -21.49 -10.42
CA TYR A 162 8.21 -22.78 -10.13
C TYR A 162 8.53 -23.20 -8.69
N SER A 163 7.82 -22.59 -7.73
CA SER A 163 8.02 -22.81 -6.28
C SER A 163 7.83 -24.26 -5.86
N GLU A 164 6.93 -24.99 -6.51
CA GLU A 164 6.71 -26.42 -6.30
C GLU A 164 7.96 -27.23 -6.66
N LYS A 165 8.56 -26.95 -7.82
CA LYS A 165 9.80 -27.61 -8.26
C LYS A 165 10.94 -27.32 -7.30
N TRP A 166 11.10 -26.06 -6.89
CA TRP A 166 12.11 -25.67 -5.90
C TRP A 166 11.91 -26.37 -4.54
N TYR A 167 10.67 -26.49 -4.06
CA TYR A 167 10.36 -27.21 -2.83
C TYR A 167 10.76 -28.69 -2.92
N TYR A 168 10.40 -29.38 -4.00
CA TYR A 168 10.75 -30.79 -4.18
C TYR A 168 12.26 -30.99 -4.33
N GLU A 169 12.97 -30.13 -5.07
CA GLU A 169 14.44 -30.18 -5.20
C GLU A 169 15.13 -29.98 -3.83
N ALA A 170 14.63 -29.06 -3.01
CA ALA A 170 15.16 -28.84 -1.65
C ALA A 170 14.89 -30.04 -0.72
N PHE A 171 13.72 -30.68 -0.83
CA PHE A 171 13.31 -31.80 0.02
C PHE A 171 13.95 -33.13 -0.39
N GLU A 172 14.12 -33.38 -1.69
CA GLU A 172 14.86 -34.56 -2.20
C GLU A 172 16.35 -34.50 -1.83
N SER A 173 16.89 -33.30 -1.64
CA SER A 173 18.27 -33.06 -1.19
C SER A 173 18.45 -33.14 0.34
N ALA A 174 17.36 -33.31 1.13
CA ALA A 174 17.32 -33.09 2.58
C ALA A 174 17.88 -34.22 3.46
N GLY A 175 18.73 -35.09 2.93
CA GLY A 175 19.44 -36.11 3.74
C GLY A 175 20.42 -35.49 4.75
N GLU A 176 20.97 -34.32 4.44
CA GLU A 176 21.81 -33.49 5.32
C GLU A 176 21.54 -32.00 5.00
N LEU A 177 21.02 -31.22 5.96
CA LEU A 177 20.70 -29.78 5.80
C LEU A 177 21.89 -28.93 5.29
N SER A 178 23.14 -29.37 5.50
CA SER A 178 24.34 -28.70 5.02
C SER A 178 24.67 -28.97 3.54
N LYS A 179 24.01 -29.93 2.90
CA LYS A 179 24.21 -30.28 1.48
C LYS A 179 23.08 -29.82 0.57
N ALA A 180 21.96 -29.35 1.12
CA ALA A 180 20.89 -28.77 0.33
C ALA A 180 21.37 -27.42 -0.23
N GLU A 181 21.50 -27.33 -1.56
CA GLU A 181 21.85 -26.07 -2.22
C GLU A 181 20.66 -25.11 -2.14
N GLU A 182 20.76 -24.11 -1.25
CA GLU A 182 19.79 -23.01 -1.20
C GLU A 182 19.90 -22.20 -2.49
N ARG A 183 18.78 -22.08 -3.21
CA ARG A 183 18.66 -21.40 -4.49
C ARG A 183 18.86 -19.90 -4.35
N PHE A 184 18.40 -19.31 -3.26
CA PHE A 184 18.52 -17.89 -2.95
C PHE A 184 19.37 -17.64 -1.69
N PRO A 185 20.69 -17.94 -1.73
CA PRO A 185 21.52 -17.95 -0.53
C PRO A 185 22.02 -16.54 -0.15
N TYR A 186 21.59 -15.50 -0.86
CA TYR A 186 21.99 -14.12 -0.69
C TYR A 186 20.77 -13.22 -0.48
N GLN A 187 20.88 -12.25 0.43
CA GLN A 187 19.90 -11.17 0.59
C GLN A 187 20.53 -9.82 0.26
N LEU A 188 19.85 -9.04 -0.57
CA LEU A 188 20.19 -7.66 -0.87
C LEU A 188 19.56 -6.74 0.18
N THR A 189 20.39 -5.94 0.84
CA THR A 189 20.01 -5.02 1.91
C THR A 189 20.54 -3.62 1.64
N GLY A 190 20.03 -2.61 2.36
CA GLY A 190 20.47 -1.23 2.19
C GLY A 190 20.00 -0.58 0.88
N THR A 191 18.92 -1.11 0.30
CA THR A 191 18.30 -0.60 -0.93
C THR A 191 16.93 0.00 -0.64
N GLU A 192 16.48 0.91 -1.50
CA GLU A 192 15.17 1.56 -1.33
C GLU A 192 14.27 1.34 -2.55
N ALA A 193 13.01 0.99 -2.30
CA ALA A 193 11.96 0.93 -3.31
C ALA A 193 11.63 2.34 -3.83
N LYS A 194 10.89 2.40 -4.95
CA LYS A 194 10.54 3.67 -5.60
C LYS A 194 9.90 4.63 -4.60
N TRP A 195 10.42 5.86 -4.56
CA TRP A 195 10.01 6.86 -3.58
C TRP A 195 8.49 7.07 -3.57
N GLY A 196 7.92 7.12 -2.37
CA GLY A 196 6.48 7.33 -2.16
C GLY A 196 5.59 6.11 -2.39
N SER A 197 6.12 4.98 -2.87
CA SER A 197 5.36 3.74 -3.10
C SER A 197 4.82 3.12 -1.81
N GLY A 198 5.53 3.32 -0.69
CA GLY A 198 5.24 2.66 0.58
C GLY A 198 5.59 1.18 0.62
N ILE A 199 6.27 0.66 -0.41
CA ILE A 199 6.71 -0.73 -0.49
C ILE A 199 7.99 -0.90 0.34
N ASP A 200 8.06 -1.98 1.11
CA ASP A 200 9.25 -2.40 1.86
C ASP A 200 9.60 -3.84 1.45
N PRO A 201 10.40 -4.03 0.39
CA PRO A 201 10.68 -5.34 -0.17
C PRO A 201 11.84 -6.03 0.53
N MET A 202 11.70 -7.33 0.80
CA MET A 202 12.82 -8.22 1.04
C MET A 202 13.31 -8.76 -0.29
N ILE A 203 14.57 -8.54 -0.62
CA ILE A 203 15.14 -8.90 -1.92
C ILE A 203 16.20 -9.99 -1.72
N PHE A 204 16.02 -11.12 -2.39
CA PHE A 204 16.98 -12.22 -2.41
C PHE A 204 17.60 -12.36 -3.80
N ILE A 205 18.85 -12.82 -3.83
CA ILE A 205 19.60 -13.05 -5.07
C ILE A 205 19.90 -14.53 -5.21
N GLU A 206 19.66 -15.06 -6.42
CA GLU A 206 19.87 -16.45 -6.75
C GLU A 206 21.38 -16.80 -6.74
N GLN A 207 21.71 -18.07 -6.51
CA GLN A 207 23.10 -18.54 -6.36
C GLN A 207 24.00 -18.20 -7.56
N ASP A 208 23.44 -18.22 -8.78
CA ASP A 208 24.13 -17.85 -10.03
C ASP A 208 24.33 -16.32 -10.19
N GLY A 209 23.73 -15.54 -9.29
CA GLY A 209 23.74 -14.10 -9.26
C GLY A 209 22.88 -13.44 -10.34
N LYS A 210 22.05 -14.19 -11.07
CA LYS A 210 21.22 -13.67 -12.15
C LYS A 210 19.76 -13.52 -11.75
N GLY A 211 19.24 -14.37 -10.87
CA GLY A 211 17.89 -14.24 -10.35
C GLY A 211 17.78 -13.24 -9.20
N ILE A 212 16.67 -12.52 -9.17
CA ILE A 212 16.24 -11.71 -8.03
C ILE A 212 14.83 -12.14 -7.64
N LEU A 213 14.65 -12.57 -6.39
CA LEU A 213 13.34 -12.79 -5.81
C LEU A 213 12.98 -11.61 -4.91
N VAL A 214 11.92 -10.90 -5.26
CA VAL A 214 11.37 -9.80 -4.47
C VAL A 214 10.17 -10.32 -3.70
N SER A 215 10.24 -10.26 -2.37
CA SER A 215 9.15 -10.58 -1.47
C SER A 215 8.63 -9.29 -0.84
N THR A 216 7.39 -8.93 -1.17
CA THR A 216 6.61 -7.93 -0.45
C THR A 216 5.64 -8.69 0.44
N GLY A 217 5.28 -8.19 1.63
CA GLY A 217 4.37 -8.92 2.53
C GLY A 217 3.00 -9.34 1.94
N GLN A 218 2.68 -8.88 0.72
CA GLN A 218 1.48 -9.24 -0.04
C GLN A 218 1.75 -10.27 -1.14
N LYS A 219 2.94 -10.27 -1.76
CA LYS A 219 3.26 -11.12 -2.93
C LYS A 219 4.75 -11.28 -3.15
N GLN A 220 5.10 -12.31 -3.89
CA GLN A 220 6.45 -12.54 -4.40
C GLN A 220 6.49 -12.37 -5.92
N VAL A 221 7.56 -11.73 -6.41
CA VAL A 221 7.81 -11.52 -7.84
C VAL A 221 9.27 -11.86 -8.12
N TYR A 222 9.55 -12.51 -9.24
CA TYR A 222 10.90 -12.90 -9.61
C TYR A 222 11.32 -12.27 -10.93
N PHE A 223 12.55 -11.80 -10.93
CA PHE A 223 13.18 -11.16 -12.07
C PHE A 223 14.48 -11.88 -12.41
N ARG A 224 14.80 -11.96 -13.70
CA ARG A 224 16.07 -12.53 -14.16
C ARG A 224 16.90 -11.50 -14.93
N ALA A 225 18.17 -11.40 -14.58
CA ALA A 225 19.19 -10.59 -15.23
C ALA A 225 19.92 -11.37 -16.34
N GLU A 226 20.46 -10.66 -17.34
CA GLU A 226 21.26 -11.26 -18.41
C GLU A 226 22.66 -11.68 -17.89
N LYS A 227 23.23 -10.86 -17.01
CA LYS A 227 24.57 -11.00 -16.41
C LYS A 227 24.47 -11.09 -14.90
N SER A 228 25.46 -11.73 -14.30
CA SER A 228 25.54 -11.85 -12.85
C SER A 228 25.64 -10.48 -12.18
N LEU A 229 24.95 -10.34 -11.07
CA LEU A 229 24.95 -9.21 -10.14
C LEU A 229 25.99 -9.39 -9.04
N LEU A 230 26.71 -10.51 -9.06
CA LEU A 230 27.70 -10.90 -8.07
C LEU A 230 29.08 -10.92 -8.72
N LYS A 231 30.09 -10.49 -7.96
CA LYS A 231 31.50 -10.65 -8.31
C LYS A 231 32.29 -11.20 -7.12
N LYS A 232 33.49 -11.71 -7.39
CA LYS A 232 34.39 -12.17 -6.33
C LYS A 232 34.79 -10.98 -5.45
N GLU A 233 35.00 -11.27 -4.18
CA GLU A 233 35.64 -10.36 -3.24
C GLU A 233 37.13 -10.33 -3.58
N ASP A 234 37.64 -9.15 -3.97
CA ASP A 234 39.06 -8.91 -4.29
C ASP A 234 39.90 -8.79 -3.01
#